data_AF-A0A3C0NJ21-F1
#
_entry.id   AF-A0A3C0NJ21-F1
#
_cell.length_a   1.000
_cell.length_b   1.000
_cell.length_c   1.000
_cell.angle_alpha   90.00
_cell.angle_beta   90.00
_cell.angle_gamma   90.00
#
_symmetry.space_group_name_H-M   'P 1'
#
loop_
_entity.id
_entity.type
_entity.pdbx_description
1 polymer ?
#
loop_
_entity_poly.entity_id
_entity_poly.type
_entity_poly.pdbx_seq_one_letter_code
_entity_poly.pdbx_strand_id
1 'polypeptide(L)'
;VEVAKQDVAVAQKKLNTAIAQADFSAREALRFDELYKGGVVSRQVFEDKKRQAETERLNVEENRQDVAAKQQQVESNRSELATKQQTVVQRQANLELVLSGPYPDDIQAARRELEAAKATLKRQQQQLKYDREQLQRTQLLMPIDGYLVTSYLDQKVGSYLKQGNTFAVAEDDRNIRGEVRVAEYNIGEFNLGASVELKLMAYPNRPFTAKVVSIEPAASDQHSSSTTAKEP
;
A
#
# COMPACT_ATOMS: atom_id res chain seq x y z
N VAL A 1 -39.39 16.60 27.55
CA VAL A 1 -40.51 17.30 26.87
C VAL A 1 -41.86 17.01 27.53
N GLU A 2 -42.19 15.75 27.84
CA GLU A 2 -43.47 15.40 28.50
C GLU A 2 -43.68 16.07 29.86
N VAL A 3 -42.69 16.00 30.76
CA VAL A 3 -42.75 16.64 32.09
C VAL A 3 -42.96 18.16 31.96
N ALA A 4 -42.21 18.82 31.08
CA ALA A 4 -42.34 20.26 30.84
C ALA A 4 -43.71 20.65 30.24
N LYS A 5 -44.34 19.78 29.44
CA LYS A 5 -45.72 20.01 28.95
C LYS A 5 -46.76 19.88 30.07
N GLN A 6 -46.55 18.96 31.02
CA GLN A 6 -47.39 18.84 32.21
C GLN A 6 -47.27 20.09 33.10
N ASP A 7 -46.06 20.65 33.22
CA ASP A 7 -45.82 21.89 33.99
C ASP A 7 -46.53 23.11 33.37
N VAL A 8 -46.54 23.22 32.04
CA VAL A 8 -47.33 24.25 31.32
C VAL A 8 -48.83 24.05 31.58
N ALA A 9 -49.33 22.81 31.57
CA ALA A 9 -50.74 22.53 31.83
C ALA A 9 -51.16 22.89 33.27
N VAL A 10 -50.29 22.64 34.25
CA VAL A 10 -50.50 23.04 35.65
C VAL A 10 -50.49 24.57 35.77
N ALA A 11 -49.53 25.25 35.14
CA ALA A 11 -49.46 26.72 35.14
C ALA A 11 -50.68 27.36 34.45
N GLN A 12 -51.18 26.76 33.36
CA GLN A 12 -52.38 27.22 32.67
C GLN A 12 -53.63 27.08 33.53
N LYS A 13 -53.76 25.99 34.30
CA LYS A 13 -54.85 25.81 35.27
C LYS A 13 -54.81 26.86 36.39
N LYS A 14 -53.61 27.18 36.91
CA LYS A 14 -53.41 28.25 37.89
C LYS A 14 -53.79 29.62 37.33
N LEU A 15 -53.35 29.92 36.10
CA LEU A 15 -53.70 31.15 35.40
C LEU A 15 -55.23 31.28 35.19
N ASN A 16 -55.90 30.22 34.75
CA ASN A 16 -57.35 30.24 34.56
C ASN A 16 -58.09 30.48 35.89
N THR A 17 -57.59 29.91 37.00
CA THR A 17 -58.13 30.14 38.34
C THR A 17 -57.92 31.60 38.77
N ALA A 18 -56.73 32.16 38.53
CA ALA A 18 -56.41 33.56 38.83
C ALA A 18 -57.25 34.54 38.00
N ILE A 19 -57.47 34.26 36.71
CA ILE A 19 -58.34 35.06 35.83
C ILE A 19 -59.78 35.06 36.35
N ALA A 20 -60.32 33.89 36.69
CA ALA A 20 -61.68 33.79 37.22
C ALA A 20 -61.85 34.58 38.53
N GLN A 21 -60.82 34.58 39.38
CA GLN A 21 -60.82 35.31 40.65
C GLN A 21 -60.69 36.83 40.45
N ALA A 22 -59.85 37.27 39.50
CA ALA A 22 -59.71 38.67 39.12
C ALA A 22 -60.96 39.22 38.40
N ASP A 23 -61.64 38.40 37.59
CA ASP A 23 -62.90 38.77 36.95
C ASP A 23 -64.03 38.93 37.98
N PHE A 24 -64.06 38.04 38.98
CA PHE A 24 -65.01 38.12 40.09
C PHE A 24 -64.81 39.41 40.89
N SER A 25 -63.56 39.71 41.29
CA SER A 25 -63.26 40.90 42.08
C SER A 25 -63.39 42.20 41.29
N ALA A 26 -63.09 42.20 39.99
CA ALA A 26 -63.35 43.34 39.12
C ALA A 26 -64.86 43.65 39.02
N ARG A 27 -65.70 42.61 38.91
CA ARG A 27 -67.18 42.77 38.92
C ARG A 27 -67.68 43.26 40.27
N GLU A 28 -67.13 42.75 41.38
CA GLU A 28 -67.45 43.26 42.71
C GLU A 28 -67.07 44.75 42.81
N ALA A 29 -65.86 45.13 42.43
CA ALA A 29 -65.39 46.52 42.50
C ALA A 29 -66.29 47.47 41.69
N LEU A 30 -66.76 47.06 40.50
CA LEU A 30 -67.72 47.83 39.70
C LEU A 30 -69.09 47.95 40.38
N ARG A 31 -69.59 46.86 40.98
CA ARG A 31 -70.85 46.89 41.74
C ARG A 31 -70.76 47.81 42.97
N PHE A 32 -69.63 47.79 43.67
CA PHE A 32 -69.39 48.66 44.82
C PHE A 32 -69.17 50.13 44.42
N ASP A 33 -68.69 50.42 43.20
CA ASP A 33 -68.66 51.77 42.63
C ASP A 33 -70.08 52.35 42.45
N GLU A 34 -71.01 51.55 41.92
CA GLU A 34 -72.42 51.95 41.78
C GLU A 34 -73.10 52.17 43.13
N LEU A 35 -72.84 51.29 44.10
CA LEU A 35 -73.38 51.41 45.46
C LEU A 35 -72.82 52.62 46.22
N TYR A 36 -71.56 53.00 45.96
CA TYR A 36 -70.93 54.20 46.53
C TYR A 36 -71.56 55.48 45.96
N LYS A 37 -71.78 55.54 44.65
CA LYS A 37 -72.51 56.64 43.98
C LYS A 37 -73.94 56.79 44.49
N GLY A 38 -74.58 55.68 44.87
CA GLY A 38 -75.89 55.65 45.52
C GLY A 38 -75.89 55.98 47.03
N GLY A 39 -74.74 56.23 47.65
CA GLY A 39 -74.60 56.60 49.06
C GLY A 39 -74.77 55.45 50.07
N VAL A 40 -74.78 54.19 49.61
CA VAL A 40 -75.13 53.00 50.44
C VAL A 40 -73.90 52.38 51.11
N VAL A 41 -72.68 52.73 50.69
CA VAL A 41 -71.42 52.18 51.22
C VAL A 41 -70.40 53.27 51.54
N SER A 42 -69.54 52.99 52.54
CA SER A 42 -68.45 53.89 52.94
C SER A 42 -67.31 53.91 51.92
N ARG A 43 -66.65 55.06 51.77
CA ARG A 43 -65.48 55.26 50.89
C ARG A 43 -64.36 54.24 51.15
N GLN A 44 -64.16 53.86 52.41
CA GLN A 44 -63.13 52.89 52.79
C GLN A 44 -63.38 51.51 52.18
N VAL A 45 -64.64 51.05 52.17
CA VAL A 45 -65.02 49.73 51.62
C VAL A 45 -64.83 49.69 50.10
N PHE A 46 -65.11 50.80 49.40
CA PHE A 46 -64.85 50.94 47.98
C PHE A 46 -63.35 50.90 47.66
N GLU A 47 -62.53 51.66 48.41
CA GLU A 47 -61.07 51.70 48.21
C GLU A 47 -60.39 50.36 48.54
N ASP A 48 -60.91 49.59 49.52
CA ASP A 48 -60.45 48.23 49.82
C ASP A 48 -60.75 47.26 48.68
N LYS A 49 -61.97 47.30 48.12
CA LYS A 49 -62.38 46.45 46.99
C LYS A 49 -61.63 46.78 45.70
N LYS A 50 -61.34 48.06 45.47
CA LYS A 50 -60.51 48.50 44.33
C LYS A 50 -59.06 48.00 44.47
N ARG A 51 -58.47 48.11 45.66
CA ARG A 51 -57.13 47.56 45.95
C ARG A 51 -57.07 46.05 45.78
N GLN A 52 -58.12 45.34 46.21
CA GLN A 52 -58.22 43.90 46.04
C GLN A 52 -58.18 43.51 44.55
N ALA A 53 -59.03 44.14 43.71
CA ALA A 53 -59.05 43.89 42.27
C ALA A 53 -57.71 44.20 41.57
N GLU A 54 -56.97 45.20 42.06
CA GLU A 54 -55.63 45.53 41.55
C GLU A 54 -54.60 44.45 41.90
N THR A 55 -54.62 43.92 43.13
CA THR A 55 -53.72 42.81 43.53
C THR A 55 -54.00 41.53 42.74
N GLU A 56 -55.27 41.21 42.47
CA GLU A 56 -55.61 40.02 41.68
C GLU A 56 -55.25 40.20 40.20
N ARG A 57 -55.32 41.42 39.66
CA ARG A 57 -54.77 41.73 38.33
C ARG A 57 -53.26 41.49 38.25
N LEU A 58 -52.51 41.95 39.25
CA LEU A 58 -51.06 41.70 39.32
C LEU A 58 -50.76 40.19 39.38
N ASN A 59 -51.53 39.42 40.15
CA ASN A 59 -51.41 37.97 40.21
C ASN A 59 -51.71 37.28 38.86
N VAL A 60 -52.65 37.80 38.06
CA VAL A 60 -52.90 37.27 36.71
C VAL A 60 -51.72 37.53 35.79
N GLU A 61 -51.08 38.70 35.90
CA GLU A 61 -49.92 39.05 35.09
C GLU A 61 -48.70 38.20 35.44
N GLU A 62 -48.44 37.97 36.74
CA GLU A 62 -47.40 37.03 37.22
C GLU A 62 -47.64 35.60 36.69
N ASN A 63 -48.86 35.08 36.83
CA ASN A 63 -49.20 33.75 36.33
C ASN A 63 -49.10 33.64 34.80
N ARG A 64 -49.40 34.74 34.05
CA ARG A 64 -49.18 34.79 32.60
C ARG A 64 -47.70 34.71 32.25
N GLN A 65 -46.86 35.43 32.98
CA GLN A 65 -45.41 35.38 32.79
C GLN A 65 -44.84 33.99 33.10
N ASP A 66 -45.31 33.32 34.15
CA ASP A 66 -44.89 31.94 34.47
C ASP A 66 -45.28 30.94 33.36
N VAL A 67 -46.51 31.05 32.82
CA VAL A 67 -46.93 30.23 31.66
C VAL A 67 -46.04 30.50 30.45
N ALA A 68 -45.78 31.77 30.13
CA ALA A 68 -44.94 32.14 28.99
C ALA A 68 -43.49 31.62 29.14
N ALA A 69 -42.91 31.73 30.34
CA ALA A 69 -41.58 31.21 30.65
C ALA A 69 -41.51 29.68 30.49
N LYS A 70 -42.52 28.95 30.98
CA LYS A 70 -42.60 27.49 30.83
C LYS A 70 -42.81 27.06 29.38
N GLN A 71 -43.60 27.80 28.61
CA GLN A 71 -43.76 27.54 27.17
C GLN A 71 -42.45 27.72 26.41
N GLN A 72 -41.69 28.78 26.72
CA GLN A 72 -40.36 29.00 26.15
C GLN A 72 -39.38 27.86 26.51
N GLN A 73 -39.47 27.31 27.73
CA GLN A 73 -38.68 26.16 28.12
C GLN A 73 -39.05 24.88 27.35
N VAL A 74 -40.33 24.68 27.03
CA VAL A 74 -40.76 23.54 26.20
C VAL A 74 -40.22 23.67 24.79
N GLU A 75 -40.26 24.87 24.21
CA GLU A 75 -39.81 25.09 22.83
C GLU A 75 -38.28 24.95 22.71
N SER A 76 -37.51 25.49 23.66
CA SER A 76 -36.06 25.26 23.73
C SER A 76 -35.70 23.78 23.89
N ASN A 77 -36.38 23.07 24.81
CA ASN A 77 -36.18 21.63 24.97
C ASN A 77 -36.54 20.84 23.70
N ARG A 78 -37.53 21.30 22.94
CA ARG A 78 -37.95 20.68 21.68
C ARG A 78 -36.92 20.91 20.57
N SER A 79 -36.38 22.12 20.46
CA SER A 79 -35.32 22.43 19.49
C SER A 79 -34.03 21.68 19.83
N GLU A 80 -33.67 21.57 21.10
CA GLU A 80 -32.56 20.75 21.56
C GLU A 80 -32.76 19.26 21.24
N LEU A 81 -33.98 18.74 21.42
CA LEU A 81 -34.28 17.36 21.07
C LEU A 81 -34.13 17.13 19.56
N ALA A 82 -34.64 18.04 18.74
CA ALA A 82 -34.54 17.96 17.29
C ALA A 82 -33.07 17.99 16.81
N THR A 83 -32.26 18.89 17.36
CA THR A 83 -30.82 18.97 17.04
C THR A 83 -30.06 17.72 17.49
N LYS A 84 -30.35 17.18 18.68
CA LYS A 84 -29.77 15.92 19.16
C LYS A 84 -30.18 14.74 18.28
N GLN A 85 -31.44 14.65 17.88
CA GLN A 85 -31.93 13.61 16.97
C GLN A 85 -31.22 13.69 15.62
N GLN A 86 -31.09 14.90 15.06
CA GLN A 86 -30.36 15.10 13.81
C GLN A 86 -28.87 14.73 13.93
N THR A 87 -28.25 15.04 15.07
CA THR A 87 -26.87 14.63 15.37
C THR A 87 -26.75 13.10 15.43
N VAL A 88 -27.72 12.39 16.03
CA VAL A 88 -27.73 10.92 16.07
C VAL A 88 -27.81 10.35 14.66
N VAL A 89 -28.73 10.86 13.81
CA VAL A 89 -28.86 10.41 12.41
C VAL A 89 -27.57 10.66 11.64
N GLN A 90 -26.96 11.83 11.79
CA GLN A 90 -25.67 12.13 11.16
C GLN A 90 -24.55 11.21 11.64
N ARG A 91 -24.49 10.93 12.95
CA ARG A 91 -23.49 10.01 13.51
C ARG A 91 -23.71 8.57 13.07
N GLN A 92 -24.96 8.13 12.92
CA GLN A 92 -25.29 6.81 12.39
C GLN A 92 -24.88 6.69 10.93
N ALA A 93 -25.19 7.69 10.10
CA ALA A 93 -24.75 7.73 8.70
C ALA A 93 -23.22 7.73 8.58
N ASN A 94 -22.52 8.48 9.44
CA ASN A 94 -21.07 8.48 9.46
C ASN A 94 -20.48 7.14 9.94
N LEU A 95 -21.09 6.51 10.95
CA LEU A 95 -20.70 5.17 11.41
C LEU A 95 -20.90 4.14 10.30
N GLU A 96 -22.02 4.20 9.57
CA GLU A 96 -22.29 3.32 8.43
C GLU A 96 -21.25 3.52 7.31
N LEU A 97 -20.88 4.77 7.02
CA LEU A 97 -19.80 5.06 6.08
C LEU A 97 -18.46 4.48 6.55
N VAL A 98 -18.11 4.64 7.83
CA VAL A 98 -16.87 4.07 8.39
C VAL A 98 -16.90 2.54 8.40
N LEU A 99 -18.05 1.92 8.71
CA LEU A 99 -18.22 0.47 8.73
C LEU A 99 -18.27 -0.15 7.32
N SER A 100 -18.75 0.59 6.33
CA SER A 100 -18.77 0.15 4.93
C SER A 100 -17.37 -0.08 4.36
N GLY A 101 -16.34 0.41 5.05
CA GLY A 101 -14.94 0.12 4.77
C GLY A 101 -14.46 0.71 3.44
N PRO A 102 -13.24 0.37 3.00
CA PRO A 102 -12.75 0.72 1.68
C PRO A 102 -13.64 0.07 0.62
N TYR A 103 -14.05 0.83 -0.39
CA TYR A 103 -14.87 0.28 -1.47
C TYR A 103 -14.12 -0.90 -2.14
N PRO A 104 -14.84 -1.91 -2.64
CA PRO A 104 -14.22 -3.03 -3.37
C PRO A 104 -13.28 -2.56 -4.49
N ASP A 105 -13.60 -1.41 -5.10
CA ASP A 105 -12.82 -0.78 -6.15
C ASP A 105 -11.47 -0.25 -5.65
N ASP A 106 -11.42 0.36 -4.45
CA ASP A 106 -10.16 0.81 -3.85
C ASP A 106 -9.25 -0.37 -3.51
N ILE A 107 -9.83 -1.46 -3.01
CA ILE A 107 -9.10 -2.71 -2.73
C ILE A 107 -8.56 -3.30 -4.04
N GLN A 108 -9.35 -3.29 -5.12
CA GLN A 108 -8.88 -3.76 -6.41
C GLN A 108 -7.80 -2.85 -7.00
N ALA A 109 -7.93 -1.53 -6.87
CA ALA A 109 -6.92 -0.57 -7.32
C ALA A 109 -5.59 -0.81 -6.58
N ALA A 110 -5.63 -0.91 -5.25
CA ALA A 110 -4.45 -1.22 -4.44
C ALA A 110 -3.84 -2.59 -4.79
N ARG A 111 -4.67 -3.61 -5.09
CA ARG A 111 -4.18 -4.92 -5.57
C ARG A 111 -3.47 -4.82 -6.92
N ARG A 112 -4.04 -4.07 -7.87
CA ARG A 112 -3.42 -3.87 -9.19
C ARG A 112 -2.09 -3.11 -9.07
N GLU A 113 -2.04 -2.09 -8.22
CA GLU A 113 -0.82 -1.35 -7.94
C GLU A 113 0.26 -2.26 -7.32
N LEU A 114 -0.13 -3.10 -6.37
CA LEU A 114 0.76 -4.10 -5.77
C LEU A 114 1.26 -5.14 -6.79
N GLU A 115 0.40 -5.60 -7.70
CA GLU A 115 0.81 -6.50 -8.79
C GLU A 115 1.77 -5.81 -9.78
N ALA A 116 1.51 -4.56 -10.15
CA ALA A 116 2.39 -3.77 -11.02
C ALA A 116 3.76 -3.51 -10.36
N ALA A 117 3.78 -3.20 -9.07
CA ALA A 117 5.00 -3.04 -8.28
C ALA A 117 5.80 -4.35 -8.22
N LYS A 118 5.13 -5.48 -7.95
CA LYS A 118 5.76 -6.82 -7.97
C LYS A 118 6.34 -7.17 -9.33
N ALA A 119 5.62 -6.90 -10.42
CA ALA A 119 6.10 -7.13 -11.78
C ALA A 119 7.35 -6.27 -12.07
N THR A 120 7.35 -5.01 -11.62
CA THR A 120 8.51 -4.11 -11.77
C THR A 120 9.71 -4.59 -10.97
N LEU A 121 9.49 -5.02 -9.72
CA LEU A 121 10.54 -5.62 -8.89
C LEU A 121 11.13 -6.88 -9.54
N LYS A 122 10.29 -7.76 -10.10
CA LYS A 122 10.76 -8.95 -10.83
C LYS A 122 11.61 -8.56 -12.05
N ARG A 123 11.20 -7.56 -12.83
CA ARG A 123 12.01 -7.06 -13.97
C ARG A 123 13.36 -6.53 -13.50
N GLN A 124 13.39 -5.72 -12.46
CA GLN A 124 14.63 -5.18 -11.90
C GLN A 124 15.55 -6.28 -11.36
N GLN A 125 15.00 -7.31 -10.72
CA GLN A 125 15.78 -8.46 -10.27
C GLN A 125 16.40 -9.24 -11.44
N GLN A 126 15.65 -9.43 -12.53
CA GLN A 126 16.21 -10.06 -13.74
C GLN A 126 17.29 -9.19 -14.38
N GLN A 127 17.09 -7.88 -14.44
CA GLN A 127 18.11 -6.94 -14.92
C GLN A 127 19.38 -7.02 -14.07
N LEU A 128 19.24 -6.99 -12.74
CA LEU A 128 20.36 -7.11 -11.82
C LEU A 128 21.08 -8.46 -11.95
N LYS A 129 20.35 -9.55 -12.18
CA LYS A 129 20.95 -10.86 -12.47
C LYS A 129 21.75 -10.82 -13.78
N TYR A 130 21.17 -10.27 -14.84
CA TYR A 130 21.85 -10.10 -16.12
C TYR A 130 23.11 -9.25 -15.99
N ASP A 131 23.03 -8.10 -15.32
CA ASP A 131 24.17 -7.20 -15.12
C ASP A 131 25.28 -7.87 -14.28
N ARG A 132 24.91 -8.68 -13.27
CA ARG A 132 25.88 -9.49 -12.52
C ARG A 132 26.55 -10.55 -13.39
N GLU A 133 25.81 -11.22 -14.25
CA GLU A 133 26.38 -12.19 -15.20
C GLU A 133 27.32 -11.50 -16.20
N GLN A 134 26.97 -10.30 -16.68
CA GLN A 134 27.87 -9.50 -17.52
C GLN A 134 29.14 -9.11 -16.76
N LEU A 135 29.03 -8.68 -15.50
CA LEU A 135 30.18 -8.35 -14.67
C LEU A 135 31.07 -9.58 -14.44
N GLN A 136 30.49 -10.73 -14.13
CA GLN A 136 31.25 -11.98 -14.00
C GLN A 136 31.97 -12.34 -15.29
N ARG A 137 31.35 -12.12 -16.46
CA ARG A 137 32.00 -12.35 -17.77
C ARG A 137 33.13 -11.38 -18.08
N THR A 138 33.27 -10.26 -17.36
CA THR A 138 34.45 -9.39 -17.48
C THR A 138 35.69 -9.98 -16.80
N GLN A 139 35.49 -10.90 -15.85
CA GLN A 139 36.57 -11.61 -15.16
C GLN A 139 36.79 -12.96 -15.85
N LEU A 140 37.87 -13.05 -16.61
CA LEU A 140 38.29 -14.30 -17.23
C LEU A 140 39.06 -15.13 -16.20
N LEU A 141 38.40 -16.18 -15.70
CA LEU A 141 39.00 -17.17 -14.82
C LEU A 141 39.49 -18.37 -15.62
N MET A 142 40.52 -19.05 -15.12
CA MET A 142 41.04 -20.26 -15.75
C MET A 142 40.03 -21.41 -15.57
N PRO A 143 39.54 -22.06 -16.65
CA PRO A 143 38.51 -23.09 -16.55
C PRO A 143 39.06 -24.46 -16.11
N ILE A 144 40.37 -24.67 -16.26
CA ILE A 144 41.08 -25.92 -15.96
C ILE A 144 42.37 -25.60 -15.21
N ASP A 145 42.85 -26.52 -14.39
CA ASP A 145 44.20 -26.43 -13.83
C ASP A 145 45.20 -26.79 -14.92
N GLY A 146 46.15 -25.91 -15.23
CA GLY A 146 47.13 -26.16 -16.29
C GLY A 146 48.07 -24.98 -16.48
N TYR A 147 48.65 -24.87 -17.68
CA TYR A 147 49.57 -23.78 -18.04
C TYR A 147 49.04 -22.95 -19.21
N LEU A 148 49.29 -21.64 -19.17
CA LEU A 148 48.98 -20.73 -20.27
C LEU A 148 50.10 -20.79 -21.31
N VAL A 149 49.79 -21.24 -22.51
CA VAL A 149 50.76 -21.40 -23.63
C VAL A 149 50.81 -20.15 -24.51
N THR A 150 49.86 -19.22 -24.34
CA THR A 150 49.79 -17.98 -25.12
C THR A 150 50.96 -17.04 -24.77
N SER A 151 51.77 -16.74 -25.78
CA SER A 151 52.91 -15.83 -25.66
C SER A 151 52.47 -14.35 -25.56
N TYR A 152 53.29 -13.53 -24.91
CA TYR A 152 53.15 -12.06 -24.83
C TYR A 152 51.81 -11.55 -24.25
N LEU A 153 51.29 -12.22 -23.21
CA LEU A 153 50.04 -11.82 -22.57
C LEU A 153 50.07 -10.38 -22.01
N ASP A 154 51.23 -9.95 -21.50
CA ASP A 154 51.44 -8.61 -20.93
C ASP A 154 51.23 -7.49 -21.97
N GLN A 155 51.49 -7.76 -23.25
CA GLN A 155 51.30 -6.78 -24.32
C GLN A 155 49.82 -6.59 -24.71
N LYS A 156 48.94 -7.51 -24.28
CA LYS A 156 47.49 -7.39 -24.50
C LYS A 156 46.80 -6.48 -23.47
N VAL A 157 47.51 -6.04 -22.42
CA VAL A 157 46.95 -5.12 -21.42
C VAL A 157 46.58 -3.79 -22.09
N GLY A 158 45.33 -3.35 -21.93
CA GLY A 158 44.80 -2.15 -22.57
C GLY A 158 44.30 -2.35 -24.02
N SER A 159 44.40 -3.55 -24.58
CA SER A 159 43.80 -3.87 -25.87
C SER A 159 42.30 -4.18 -25.74
N TYR A 160 41.53 -3.86 -26.78
CA TYR A 160 40.10 -4.16 -26.84
C TYR A 160 39.87 -5.62 -27.27
N LEU A 161 39.19 -6.40 -26.43
CA LEU A 161 38.79 -7.77 -26.73
C LEU A 161 37.32 -7.82 -27.14
N LYS A 162 37.04 -8.20 -28.39
CA LYS A 162 35.68 -8.44 -28.87
C LYS A 162 35.16 -9.79 -28.35
N GLN A 163 33.87 -9.85 -28.03
CA GLN A 163 33.21 -11.11 -27.64
C GLN A 163 33.43 -12.20 -28.70
N GLY A 164 33.84 -13.38 -28.25
CA GLY A 164 34.11 -14.54 -29.12
C GLY A 164 35.56 -14.67 -29.57
N ASN A 165 36.40 -13.65 -29.36
CA ASN A 165 37.82 -13.76 -29.67
C ASN A 165 38.54 -14.58 -28.59
N THR A 166 39.49 -15.41 -29.03
CA THR A 166 40.35 -16.18 -28.12
C THR A 166 41.32 -15.23 -27.41
N PHE A 167 41.21 -15.13 -26.09
CA PHE A 167 42.13 -14.33 -25.27
C PHE A 167 43.45 -15.08 -25.05
N ALA A 168 43.37 -16.30 -24.51
CA ALA A 168 44.48 -17.17 -24.21
C ALA A 168 44.10 -18.65 -24.35
N VAL A 169 45.10 -19.48 -24.58
CA VAL A 169 45.03 -20.94 -24.66
C VAL A 169 45.66 -21.50 -23.39
N ALA A 170 44.87 -22.27 -22.66
CA ALA A 170 45.31 -23.06 -21.51
C ALA A 170 45.43 -24.52 -21.95
N GLU A 171 46.54 -25.17 -21.61
CA GLU A 171 46.75 -26.59 -21.83
C GLU A 171 46.85 -27.33 -20.50
N ASP A 172 46.23 -28.51 -20.44
CA ASP A 172 46.36 -29.47 -19.34
C ASP A 172 47.51 -30.43 -19.66
N ASP A 173 48.54 -30.45 -18.82
CA ASP A 173 49.73 -31.28 -18.98
C ASP A 173 49.59 -32.69 -18.38
N ARG A 174 48.45 -33.00 -17.74
CA ARG A 174 48.23 -34.30 -17.09
C ARG A 174 48.16 -35.46 -18.08
N ASN A 175 47.66 -35.24 -19.29
CA ASN A 175 47.46 -36.28 -20.31
C ASN A 175 48.04 -35.87 -21.66
N ILE A 176 49.34 -36.13 -21.85
CA ILE A 176 50.02 -35.87 -23.11
C ILE A 176 49.68 -36.99 -24.11
N ARG A 177 49.12 -36.61 -25.27
CA ARG A 177 48.90 -37.51 -26.40
C ARG A 177 49.95 -37.22 -27.48
N GLY A 178 50.60 -38.27 -27.97
CA GLY A 178 51.52 -38.18 -29.10
C GLY A 178 50.96 -38.92 -30.30
N GLU A 179 51.05 -38.30 -31.47
CA GLU A 179 50.72 -38.95 -32.74
C GLU A 179 52.00 -39.49 -33.36
N VAL A 180 52.00 -40.78 -33.71
CA VAL A 180 53.12 -41.44 -34.39
C VAL A 180 52.62 -42.02 -35.70
N ARG A 181 53.26 -41.63 -36.80
CA ARG A 181 52.97 -42.19 -38.13
C ARG A 181 53.75 -43.49 -38.30
N VAL A 182 53.03 -44.58 -38.53
CA VAL A 182 53.59 -45.90 -38.79
C VAL A 182 53.25 -46.29 -40.23
N ALA A 183 54.18 -46.95 -40.93
CA ALA A 183 53.91 -47.48 -42.27
C ALA A 183 52.82 -48.56 -42.19
N GLU A 184 51.90 -48.56 -43.14
CA GLU A 184 50.75 -49.49 -43.18
C GLU A 184 51.18 -50.95 -43.08
N TYR A 185 52.32 -51.31 -43.67
CA TYR A 185 52.86 -52.67 -43.61
C TYR A 185 53.14 -53.16 -42.17
N ASN A 186 53.43 -52.23 -41.26
CA ASN A 186 53.81 -52.54 -39.88
C ASN A 186 52.66 -52.28 -38.88
N ILE A 187 51.45 -51.93 -39.36
CA ILE A 187 50.30 -51.66 -38.49
C ILE A 187 49.85 -52.90 -37.71
N GLY A 188 50.07 -54.10 -38.28
CA GLY A 188 49.68 -55.37 -37.68
C GLY A 188 50.39 -55.69 -36.35
N GLU A 189 51.49 -55.00 -36.04
CA GLU A 189 52.21 -55.13 -34.77
C GLU A 189 51.62 -54.28 -33.64
N PHE A 190 50.70 -53.36 -33.95
CA PHE A 190 50.09 -52.44 -32.99
C PHE A 190 48.63 -52.79 -32.72
N ASN A 191 48.32 -53.08 -31.46
CA ASN A 191 46.95 -53.34 -31.01
C ASN A 191 46.45 -52.21 -30.09
N LEU A 192 45.13 -51.97 -30.12
CA LEU A 192 44.49 -51.04 -29.18
C LEU A 192 44.81 -51.47 -27.74
N GLY A 193 45.31 -50.53 -26.94
CA GLY A 193 45.67 -50.76 -25.54
C GLY A 193 47.02 -51.45 -25.30
N ALA A 194 47.80 -51.75 -26.35
CA ALA A 194 49.17 -52.23 -26.18
C ALA A 194 50.04 -51.17 -25.47
N SER A 195 50.95 -51.63 -24.60
CA SER A 195 51.95 -50.78 -23.96
C SER A 195 53.16 -50.64 -24.86
N VAL A 196 53.59 -49.42 -25.10
CA VAL A 196 54.71 -49.08 -25.98
C VAL A 196 55.73 -48.23 -25.24
N GLU A 197 57.00 -48.40 -25.57
CA GLU A 197 58.09 -47.58 -25.02
C GLU A 197 58.48 -46.52 -26.05
N LEU A 198 58.30 -45.26 -25.68
CA LEU A 198 58.59 -44.10 -26.51
C LEU A 198 59.89 -43.46 -26.04
N LYS A 199 60.80 -43.24 -26.99
CA LYS A 199 62.06 -42.55 -26.75
C LYS A 199 62.05 -41.21 -27.49
N LEU A 200 61.95 -40.11 -26.75
CA LEU A 200 61.98 -38.76 -27.32
C LEU A 200 63.43 -38.36 -27.63
N MET A 201 63.66 -37.79 -28.81
CA MET A 201 65.00 -37.30 -29.19
C MET A 201 65.53 -36.20 -28.25
N ALA A 202 64.62 -35.39 -27.69
CA ALA A 202 64.97 -34.36 -26.70
C ALA A 202 65.42 -34.95 -25.35
N TYR A 203 65.06 -36.20 -25.04
CA TYR A 203 65.38 -36.88 -23.78
C TYR A 203 65.88 -38.31 -24.03
N PRO A 204 67.07 -38.48 -24.63
CA PRO A 204 67.55 -39.79 -25.09
C PRO A 204 67.86 -40.78 -23.96
N ASN A 205 67.93 -40.34 -22.70
CA ASN A 205 68.18 -41.22 -21.54
C ASN A 205 66.91 -41.50 -20.73
N ARG A 206 65.73 -41.07 -21.19
CA ARG A 206 64.47 -41.28 -20.47
C ARG A 206 63.44 -41.94 -21.41
N PRO A 207 63.25 -43.27 -21.30
CA PRO A 207 62.13 -43.91 -21.97
C PRO A 207 60.81 -43.52 -21.28
N PHE A 208 59.77 -43.33 -22.08
CA PHE A 208 58.42 -43.05 -21.62
C PHE A 208 57.52 -44.23 -21.96
N THR A 209 56.86 -44.80 -20.95
CA THR A 209 55.85 -45.84 -21.17
C THR A 209 54.53 -45.17 -21.57
N ALA A 210 53.97 -45.58 -22.70
CA ALA A 210 52.68 -45.11 -23.21
C ALA A 210 51.77 -46.28 -23.56
N LYS A 211 50.51 -45.97 -23.86
CA LYS A 211 49.47 -46.92 -24.26
C LYS A 211 48.81 -46.46 -25.55
N VAL A 212 48.56 -47.38 -26.48
CA VAL A 212 47.83 -47.07 -27.72
C VAL A 212 46.35 -46.84 -27.41
N VAL A 213 45.85 -45.62 -27.64
CA VAL A 213 44.47 -45.22 -27.33
C VAL A 213 43.57 -45.23 -28.57
N SER A 214 44.11 -44.87 -29.74
CA SER A 214 43.40 -44.84 -31.02
C SER A 214 44.35 -45.25 -32.14
N ILE A 215 43.82 -45.86 -33.20
CA ILE A 215 44.53 -46.17 -34.44
C ILE A 215 43.68 -45.61 -35.58
N GLU A 216 44.18 -44.55 -36.22
CA GLU A 216 43.45 -43.83 -37.27
C GLU A 216 44.17 -44.01 -38.63
N PRO A 217 43.46 -44.48 -39.68
CA PRO A 217 44.03 -44.54 -41.02
C PRO A 217 44.26 -43.12 -41.54
N ALA A 218 45.52 -42.76 -41.81
CA ALA A 218 45.88 -41.47 -42.40
C ALA A 218 46.29 -41.66 -43.87
N ALA A 219 45.42 -41.31 -44.82
CA ALA A 219 45.78 -41.20 -46.22
C ALA A 219 46.42 -39.83 -46.47
N SER A 220 47.68 -39.80 -46.91
CA SER A 220 48.36 -38.55 -47.30
C SER A 220 48.17 -38.28 -48.80
N ASP A 221 47.27 -37.36 -49.17
CA ASP A 221 47.27 -36.77 -50.51
C ASP A 221 48.34 -35.68 -50.58
N GLN A 222 49.54 -36.06 -51.01
CA GLN A 222 50.58 -35.11 -51.44
C GLN A 222 50.26 -34.67 -52.88
N HIS A 223 49.29 -33.78 -53.05
CA HIS A 223 49.12 -33.02 -54.29
C HIS A 223 49.69 -31.60 -54.10
N SER A 224 50.89 -31.40 -54.63
CA SER A 224 51.52 -30.11 -54.82
C SER A 224 50.73 -29.28 -55.85
N SER A 225 49.84 -28.40 -55.40
CA SER A 225 49.31 -27.34 -56.26
C SER A 225 50.18 -26.09 -56.12
N SER A 226 51.21 -26.00 -56.94
CA SER A 226 51.80 -24.72 -57.31
C SER A 226 50.75 -23.94 -58.10
N THR A 227 50.12 -22.95 -57.49
CA THR A 227 49.35 -21.94 -58.23
C THR A 227 49.98 -20.58 -57.99
N THR A 228 50.84 -20.23 -58.95
CA THR A 228 51.36 -18.89 -59.20
C THR A 228 50.19 -17.91 -59.31
N ALA A 229 50.25 -16.86 -58.51
CA ALA A 229 49.38 -15.70 -58.57
C ALA A 229 49.39 -15.08 -59.98
N LYS A 230 48.20 -14.74 -60.49
CA LYS A 230 48.04 -13.81 -61.59
C LYS A 230 46.87 -12.87 -61.27
N GLU A 231 47.21 -11.72 -60.71
CA GLU A 231 46.51 -10.46 -60.97
C GLU A 231 46.93 -9.92 -62.34
N PRO A 232 46.24 -8.94 -62.94
CA PRO A 232 45.05 -8.19 -62.49
C PRO A 232 43.73 -8.56 -63.22
#